data_AF-A0A7S2C6M6-F1
#
_entry.id   AF-A0A7S2C6M6-F1
#
_cell.length_a   1.000
_cell.length_b   1.000
_cell.length_c   1.000
_cell.angle_alpha   90.00
_cell.angle_beta   90.00
_cell.angle_gamma   90.00
#
_symmetry.space_group_name_H-M   'P 1'
#
loop_
_entity.id
_entity.type
_entity.pdbx_description
1 polymer ?
#
loop_
_entity_poly.entity_id
_entity_poly.type
_entity_poly.pdbx_seq_one_letter_code
_entity_poly.pdbx_strand_id
1 'polypeptide(L)'
;MSAVDEGGVNEDMKPQVRRRPEEVFEVRQREQLKKSAGSLKKAILKIVSKAGGTQDNALAGLTKDVARPFSRLRSSVADSARASAAFLPQASASPAPTNHMCDLTSQVAEGSVADLERFADLLARLERTGGWPELGNELRQEVINFSIKHAAELESHARTLGKAPPAEEVLGSMDSVVCNPIQKPGSASGKPLQSGGIILPLLPPPPPPASGVGSGGLI
;
A
#
# COMPACT_ATOMS: atom_id res chain seq x y z
N MET A 1 -20.90 -14.00 65.62
CA MET A 1 -21.68 -12.95 64.94
C MET A 1 -20.77 -12.29 63.90
N SER A 2 -21.33 -11.92 62.74
CA SER A 2 -20.71 -11.40 61.50
C SER A 2 -20.31 -12.52 60.52
N ALA A 3 -21.16 -12.99 59.58
CA ALA A 3 -21.90 -12.36 58.46
C ALA A 3 -20.98 -11.98 57.28
N VAL A 4 -20.83 -12.89 56.30
CA VAL A 4 -21.45 -12.89 54.95
C VAL A 4 -21.06 -11.67 54.11
N ASP A 5 -20.27 -11.86 53.05
CA ASP A 5 -20.54 -11.32 51.71
C ASP A 5 -19.68 -12.04 50.65
N GLU A 6 -20.24 -13.10 50.07
CA GLU A 6 -19.67 -13.86 48.96
C GLU A 6 -20.30 -13.34 47.66
N GLY A 7 -19.92 -12.12 47.27
CA GLY A 7 -20.40 -11.45 46.06
C GLY A 7 -19.74 -11.99 44.80
N GLY A 8 -20.22 -13.13 44.30
CA GLY A 8 -19.85 -13.66 42.98
C GLY A 8 -20.40 -12.77 41.86
N VAL A 9 -19.52 -11.94 41.28
CA VAL A 9 -19.81 -11.14 40.09
C VAL A 9 -19.98 -12.10 38.91
N ASN A 10 -21.24 -12.32 38.53
CA ASN A 10 -21.61 -13.02 37.30
C ASN A 10 -21.17 -12.13 36.11
N GLU A 11 -19.97 -12.37 35.57
CA GLU A 11 -19.57 -11.80 34.29
C GLU A 11 -20.51 -12.36 33.21
N ASP A 12 -21.46 -11.53 32.81
CA ASP A 12 -22.38 -11.71 31.70
C ASP A 12 -21.61 -12.24 30.48
N MET A 13 -21.72 -13.54 30.27
CA MET A 13 -21.02 -14.30 29.25
C MET A 13 -21.68 -13.99 27.91
N LYS A 14 -21.38 -12.79 27.40
CA LYS A 14 -21.92 -12.25 26.15
C LYS A 14 -21.80 -13.34 25.08
N PRO A 15 -22.92 -13.86 24.55
CA PRO A 15 -22.89 -14.96 23.59
C PRO A 15 -21.98 -14.53 22.46
N GLN A 16 -20.94 -15.35 22.22
CA GLN A 16 -19.94 -15.11 21.19
C GLN A 16 -20.65 -15.21 19.84
N VAL A 17 -21.25 -14.10 19.41
CA VAL A 17 -21.95 -13.98 18.14
C VAL A 17 -20.92 -14.35 17.09
N ARG A 18 -21.10 -15.52 16.48
CA ARG A 18 -20.27 -16.02 15.38
C ARG A 18 -20.34 -15.01 14.25
N ARG A 19 -19.38 -14.09 14.21
CA ARG A 19 -19.23 -13.15 13.10
C ARG A 19 -19.09 -13.94 11.82
N ARG A 20 -19.80 -13.50 10.80
CA ARG A 20 -19.75 -14.15 9.49
C ARG A 20 -18.32 -14.05 8.94
N PRO A 21 -17.76 -15.11 8.32
CA PRO A 21 -16.40 -15.11 7.79
C PRO A 21 -16.08 -13.91 6.89
N GLU A 22 -17.08 -13.40 6.17
CA GLU A 22 -17.02 -12.26 5.27
C GLU A 22 -16.63 -10.97 6.01
N GLU A 23 -17.20 -10.72 7.19
CA GLU A 23 -16.86 -9.55 8.01
C GLU A 23 -15.42 -9.57 8.49
N VAL A 24 -14.92 -10.77 8.85
CA VAL A 24 -13.53 -10.94 9.32
C VAL A 24 -12.55 -10.66 8.17
N PHE A 25 -12.88 -11.11 6.97
CA PHE A 25 -12.09 -10.84 5.78
C PHE A 25 -12.05 -9.35 5.45
N GLU A 26 -13.20 -8.67 5.48
CA GLU A 26 -13.28 -7.23 5.21
C GLU A 26 -12.48 -6.41 6.22
N VAL A 27 -12.54 -6.75 7.51
CA VAL A 27 -11.76 -6.07 8.55
C VAL A 27 -10.25 -6.23 8.29
N ARG A 28 -9.79 -7.45 7.98
CA ARG A 28 -8.37 -7.69 7.67
C ARG A 28 -7.92 -6.96 6.41
N GLN A 29 -8.72 -7.02 5.34
CA GLN A 29 -8.43 -6.31 4.10
C GLN A 29 -8.37 -4.80 4.34
N ARG A 30 -9.27 -4.26 5.15
CA ARG A 30 -9.30 -2.85 5.55
C ARG A 30 -8.01 -2.45 6.27
N GLU A 31 -7.59 -3.23 7.26
CA GLU A 31 -6.34 -2.96 7.99
C GLU A 31 -5.11 -3.06 7.09
N GLN A 32 -5.07 -4.04 6.18
CA GLN A 32 -4.00 -4.19 5.21
C GLN A 32 -3.95 -3.01 4.25
N LEU A 33 -5.10 -2.56 3.74
CA LEU A 33 -5.20 -1.37 2.91
C LEU A 33 -4.67 -0.12 3.63
N LYS A 34 -5.01 0.07 4.91
CA LYS A 34 -4.48 1.18 5.72
C LYS A 34 -2.95 1.14 5.81
N LYS A 35 -2.38 -0.04 6.09
CA LYS A 35 -0.93 -0.23 6.18
C LYS A 35 -0.24 0.06 4.84
N SER A 36 -0.78 -0.48 3.75
CA SER A 36 -0.26 -0.27 2.39
C SER A 36 -0.34 1.21 1.98
N ALA A 37 -1.49 1.86 2.19
CA ALA A 37 -1.66 3.28 1.89
C ALA A 37 -0.69 4.16 2.70
N GLY A 38 -0.54 3.89 4.01
CA GLY A 38 0.41 4.60 4.86
C GLY A 38 1.88 4.40 4.42
N SER A 39 2.25 3.19 4.00
CA SER A 39 3.59 2.90 3.49
C SER A 39 3.89 3.65 2.19
N LEU A 40 2.95 3.60 1.23
CA LEU A 40 3.10 4.31 -0.06
C LEU A 40 3.17 5.82 0.15
N LYS A 41 2.27 6.38 0.97
CA LYS A 41 2.28 7.80 1.33
C LYS A 41 3.63 8.24 1.88
N LYS A 42 4.21 7.47 2.82
CA LYS A 42 5.53 7.77 3.38
C LYS A 42 6.63 7.77 2.30
N ALA A 43 6.63 6.80 1.40
CA ALA A 43 7.61 6.73 0.32
C ALA A 43 7.47 7.94 -0.63
N ILE A 44 6.25 8.31 -0.99
CA ILE A 44 5.95 9.46 -1.86
C ILE A 44 6.37 10.77 -1.21
N LEU A 45 6.04 10.99 0.05
CA LEU A 45 6.44 12.20 0.77
C LEU A 45 7.96 12.32 0.87
N LYS A 46 8.68 11.20 1.00
CA LYS A 46 10.15 11.20 0.93
C LYS A 46 10.65 11.62 -0.46
N ILE A 47 10.05 11.12 -1.54
CA ILE A 47 10.37 11.53 -2.93
C ILE A 47 10.14 13.03 -3.09
N VAL A 48 8.96 13.52 -2.74
CA VAL A 48 8.58 14.94 -2.81
C VAL A 48 9.56 15.82 -2.03
N SER A 49 9.89 15.43 -0.80
CA SER A 49 10.84 16.17 0.06
C SER A 49 12.26 16.23 -0.53
N LYS A 50 12.64 15.25 -1.35
CA LYS A 50 13.98 15.14 -1.95
C LYS A 50 14.07 15.75 -3.35
N ALA A 51 12.97 15.81 -4.10
CA ALA A 51 12.92 16.41 -5.44
C ALA A 51 13.14 17.94 -5.43
N GLY A 52 13.00 18.59 -4.26
CA GLY A 52 13.45 19.97 -4.05
C GLY A 52 12.76 21.02 -4.93
N GLY A 53 11.53 20.75 -5.39
CA GLY A 53 10.70 21.68 -6.17
C GLY A 53 11.24 22.09 -7.55
N THR A 54 12.45 21.65 -7.92
CA THR A 54 13.14 22.08 -9.15
C THR A 54 12.99 21.05 -10.27
N GLN A 55 12.68 19.80 -9.94
CA GLN A 55 12.44 18.76 -10.94
C GLN A 55 10.99 18.77 -11.43
N ASP A 56 10.80 18.92 -12.74
CA ASP A 56 9.49 18.79 -13.40
C ASP A 56 8.90 17.38 -13.23
N ASN A 57 9.76 16.36 -13.11
CA ASN A 57 9.36 14.97 -12.92
C ASN A 57 10.19 14.29 -11.82
N ALA A 58 9.62 14.20 -10.62
CA ALA A 58 10.27 13.59 -9.45
C ALA A 58 10.41 12.05 -9.56
N LEU A 59 9.76 11.45 -10.55
CA LEU A 59 9.83 10.01 -10.84
C LEU A 59 10.84 9.67 -11.93
N ALA A 60 11.56 10.66 -12.47
CA ALA A 60 12.62 10.42 -13.44
C ALA A 60 13.70 9.49 -12.83
N GLY A 61 13.98 8.37 -13.49
CA GLY A 61 14.96 7.38 -13.04
C GLY A 61 14.37 6.12 -12.38
N LEU A 62 13.05 6.06 -12.15
CA LEU A 62 12.41 4.80 -11.80
C LEU A 62 12.51 3.78 -12.93
N THR A 63 12.61 2.50 -12.57
CA THR A 63 12.49 1.39 -13.51
C THR A 63 11.11 1.40 -14.17
N LYS A 64 11.04 1.05 -15.46
CA LYS A 64 9.78 1.07 -16.22
C LYS A 64 8.73 0.13 -15.61
N ASP A 65 9.19 -0.96 -15.00
CA ASP A 65 8.36 -1.96 -14.30
C ASP A 65 7.63 -1.39 -13.08
N VAL A 66 8.16 -0.35 -12.45
CA VAL A 66 7.51 0.34 -11.33
C VAL A 66 6.81 1.60 -11.80
N ALA A 67 7.44 2.39 -12.67
CA ALA A 67 6.93 3.67 -13.13
C ALA A 67 5.55 3.54 -13.78
N ARG A 68 5.36 2.53 -14.65
CA ARG A 68 4.10 2.34 -15.38
C ARG A 68 2.95 1.88 -14.48
N PRO A 69 3.09 0.83 -13.64
CA PRO A 69 2.02 0.48 -12.70
C PRO A 69 1.76 1.57 -11.67
N PHE A 70 2.78 2.31 -11.23
CA PHE A 70 2.61 3.42 -10.30
C PHE A 70 1.80 4.56 -10.91
N SER A 71 2.11 4.93 -12.17
CA SER A 71 1.33 5.88 -12.97
C SER A 71 -0.14 5.49 -13.07
N ARG A 72 -0.40 4.24 -13.49
CA ARG A 72 -1.77 3.72 -13.59
C ARG A 72 -2.50 3.77 -12.24
N LEU A 73 -1.85 3.33 -11.17
CA LEU A 73 -2.42 3.35 -9.83
C LEU A 73 -2.81 4.76 -9.38
N ARG A 74 -1.94 5.75 -9.62
CA ARG A 74 -2.23 7.16 -9.31
C ARG A 74 -3.49 7.64 -10.01
N SER A 75 -3.57 7.42 -11.32
CA SER A 75 -4.74 7.81 -12.12
C SER A 75 -6.01 7.10 -11.65
N SER A 76 -5.98 5.79 -11.43
CA SER A 76 -7.17 5.03 -11.00
C SER A 76 -7.68 5.45 -9.61
N VAL A 77 -6.79 5.78 -8.67
CA VAL A 77 -7.18 6.32 -7.36
C VAL A 77 -7.75 7.73 -7.48
N ALA A 78 -7.16 8.59 -8.31
CA ALA A 78 -7.68 9.93 -8.57
C ALA A 78 -9.07 9.88 -9.23
N ASP A 79 -9.27 8.99 -10.21
CA ASP A 79 -10.56 8.76 -10.87
C ASP A 79 -11.63 8.30 -9.88
N SER A 80 -11.30 7.33 -9.02
CA SER A 80 -12.22 6.85 -7.99
C SER A 80 -12.57 7.92 -6.96
N ALA A 81 -11.60 8.78 -6.61
CA ALA A 81 -11.82 9.89 -5.71
C ALA A 81 -12.78 10.93 -6.31
N ARG A 82 -12.65 11.22 -7.62
CA ARG A 82 -13.55 12.11 -8.36
C ARG A 82 -14.96 11.53 -8.44
N ALA A 83 -15.09 10.23 -8.70
CA ALA A 83 -16.39 9.55 -8.70
C ALA A 83 -17.09 9.66 -7.33
N SER A 84 -16.36 9.51 -6.22
CA SER A 84 -16.90 9.67 -4.86
C SER A 84 -17.40 11.10 -4.58
N ALA A 85 -16.72 12.14 -5.10
CA ALA A 85 -17.14 13.53 -4.89
C ALA A 85 -18.48 13.89 -5.56
N ALA A 86 -18.86 13.19 -6.64
CA ALA A 86 -20.09 13.45 -7.39
C ALA A 86 -21.37 12.99 -6.67
N PHE A 87 -21.27 12.10 -5.68
CA PHE A 87 -22.44 11.52 -4.99
C PHE A 87 -22.93 12.33 -3.79
N LEU A 88 -22.24 13.42 -3.41
CA LEU A 88 -22.76 14.31 -2.37
C LEU A 88 -23.89 15.15 -2.97
N PRO A 89 -25.15 15.02 -2.46
CA PRO A 89 -26.26 15.84 -2.95
C PRO A 89 -25.92 17.29 -2.66
N GLN A 90 -25.59 18.03 -3.72
CA GLN A 90 -25.35 19.45 -3.68
C GLN A 90 -26.65 20.11 -3.20
N ALA A 91 -26.71 20.42 -1.91
CA ALA A 91 -27.88 21.00 -1.28
C ALA A 91 -28.17 22.35 -1.94
N SER A 92 -29.19 22.36 -2.81
CA SER A 92 -29.97 23.53 -3.25
C SER A 92 -29.15 24.80 -3.50
N ALA A 93 -28.38 24.82 -4.59
CA ALA A 93 -28.01 26.08 -5.25
C ALA A 93 -28.67 26.09 -6.63
N SER A 94 -29.43 27.16 -6.87
CA SER A 94 -30.33 27.41 -8.00
C SER A 94 -29.80 26.96 -9.38
N PRO A 95 -30.64 26.36 -10.25
CA PRO A 95 -30.22 25.87 -11.56
C PRO A 95 -30.09 27.02 -12.56
N ALA A 96 -28.87 27.51 -12.79
CA ALA A 96 -28.55 28.31 -13.96
C ALA A 96 -28.12 27.38 -15.12
N PRO A 97 -28.74 27.45 -16.31
CA PRO A 97 -28.35 26.66 -17.46
C PRO A 97 -27.18 27.34 -18.16
N THR A 98 -25.96 26.94 -17.82
CA THR A 98 -24.77 27.32 -18.59
C THR A 98 -24.01 26.08 -19.00
N ASN A 99 -24.06 25.81 -20.31
CA ASN A 99 -23.15 24.97 -21.06
C ASN A 99 -21.72 25.11 -20.51
N HIS A 100 -21.24 24.10 -19.80
CA HIS A 100 -19.82 23.98 -19.45
C HIS A 100 -19.30 22.64 -19.94
N MET A 101 -18.85 22.62 -21.19
CA MET A 101 -17.75 21.76 -21.63
C MET A 101 -16.44 22.20 -20.96
N CYS A 102 -16.43 22.30 -19.63
CA CYS A 102 -15.21 22.54 -18.87
C CYS A 102 -14.58 21.20 -18.51
N ASP A 103 -14.29 20.40 -19.54
CA ASP A 103 -13.29 19.34 -19.46
C ASP A 103 -11.90 19.99 -19.61
N LEU A 104 -11.61 20.97 -18.76
CA LEU A 104 -10.23 21.27 -18.40
C LEU A 104 -9.89 20.25 -17.32
N THR A 105 -9.68 19.00 -17.74
CA THR A 105 -8.73 18.13 -17.05
C THR A 105 -7.41 18.90 -17.05
N SER A 106 -7.21 19.68 -15.97
CA SER A 106 -5.97 20.37 -15.69
C SER A 106 -4.90 19.28 -15.75
N GLN A 107 -4.21 19.21 -16.89
CA GLN A 107 -3.16 18.26 -17.20
C GLN A 107 -1.97 18.61 -16.31
N VAL A 108 -2.12 18.36 -15.02
CA VAL A 108 -0.98 18.41 -14.13
C VAL A 108 -0.04 17.35 -14.65
N ALA A 109 1.17 17.80 -15.00
CA ALA A 109 2.19 16.97 -15.58
C ALA A 109 2.33 15.71 -14.72
N GLU A 110 2.09 14.56 -15.35
CA GLU A 110 2.03 13.30 -14.64
C GLU A 110 3.41 12.98 -14.04
N GLY A 111 3.47 12.75 -12.73
CA GLY A 111 4.74 12.55 -12.01
C GLY A 111 5.41 13.84 -11.53
N SER A 112 4.76 15.00 -11.70
CA SER A 112 5.16 16.24 -11.04
C SER A 112 4.99 16.15 -9.51
N VAL A 113 5.70 17.02 -8.79
CA VAL A 113 5.63 17.09 -7.32
C VAL A 113 4.20 17.34 -6.84
N ALA A 114 3.48 18.29 -7.45
CA ALA A 114 2.10 18.60 -7.09
C ALA A 114 1.16 17.41 -7.31
N ASP A 115 1.39 16.60 -8.34
CA ASP A 115 0.64 15.38 -8.55
C ASP A 115 0.89 14.34 -7.44
N LEU A 116 2.16 14.15 -7.08
CA LEU A 116 2.56 13.26 -5.99
C LEU A 116 2.00 13.69 -4.64
N GLU A 117 1.96 14.99 -4.35
CA GLU A 117 1.35 15.53 -3.12
C GLU A 117 -0.14 15.23 -3.06
N ARG A 118 -0.88 15.51 -4.15
CA ARG A 118 -2.31 15.19 -4.22
C ARG A 118 -2.54 13.69 -4.07
N PHE A 119 -1.71 12.86 -4.69
CA PHE A 119 -1.82 11.41 -4.51
C PHE A 119 -1.53 10.98 -3.06
N ALA A 120 -0.56 11.61 -2.39
CA ALA A 120 -0.28 11.36 -0.98
C ALA A 120 -1.47 11.74 -0.07
N ASP A 121 -2.21 12.80 -0.40
CA ASP A 121 -3.43 13.18 0.31
C ASP A 121 -4.57 12.18 0.13
N LEU A 122 -4.74 11.66 -1.10
CA LEU A 122 -5.69 10.58 -1.36
C LEU A 122 -5.35 9.33 -0.54
N LEU A 123 -4.07 8.94 -0.50
CA LEU A 123 -3.60 7.84 0.34
C LEU A 123 -3.79 8.13 1.83
N ALA A 124 -3.60 9.37 2.29
CA ALA A 124 -3.86 9.77 3.68
C ALA A 124 -5.35 9.65 4.04
N ARG A 125 -6.25 9.95 3.09
CA ARG A 125 -7.69 9.72 3.24
C ARG A 125 -7.98 8.22 3.32
N LEU A 126 -7.41 7.39 2.43
CA LEU A 126 -7.53 5.92 2.50
C LEU A 126 -7.04 5.37 3.85
N GLU A 127 -5.91 5.86 4.34
CA GLU A 127 -5.29 5.46 5.60
C GLU A 127 -6.22 5.76 6.80
N ARG A 128 -6.85 6.94 6.83
CA ARG A 128 -7.78 7.30 7.92
C ARG A 128 -9.08 6.50 7.86
N THR A 129 -9.71 6.42 6.70
CA THR A 129 -11.04 5.80 6.57
C THR A 129 -10.96 4.27 6.46
N GLY A 130 -9.80 3.71 6.13
CA GLY A 130 -9.67 2.30 5.75
C GLY A 130 -10.38 2.01 4.42
N GLY A 131 -10.20 2.88 3.43
CA GLY A 131 -10.86 2.76 2.12
C GLY A 131 -12.18 3.53 2.03
N TRP A 132 -12.68 3.65 0.80
CA TRP A 132 -13.94 4.33 0.48
C TRP A 132 -14.94 3.30 -0.04
N PRO A 133 -16.25 3.44 0.22
CA PRO A 133 -17.25 2.53 -0.34
C PRO A 133 -17.20 2.49 -1.87
N GLU A 134 -16.81 3.58 -2.53
CA GLU A 134 -16.66 3.72 -3.98
C GLU A 134 -15.31 3.18 -4.49
N LEU A 135 -14.34 2.98 -3.59
CA LEU A 135 -13.07 2.37 -3.94
C LEU A 135 -13.30 0.88 -4.14
N GLY A 136 -13.54 0.48 -5.39
CA GLY A 136 -13.84 -0.91 -5.77
C GLY A 136 -12.79 -1.90 -5.24
N ASN A 137 -13.22 -3.15 -5.02
CA ASN A 137 -12.37 -4.20 -4.45
C ASN A 137 -11.08 -4.44 -5.26
N GLU A 138 -11.15 -4.31 -6.58
CA GLU A 138 -10.01 -4.45 -7.49
C GLU A 138 -8.93 -3.41 -7.18
N LEU A 139 -9.32 -2.13 -7.08
CA LEU A 139 -8.38 -1.05 -6.80
C LEU A 139 -7.80 -1.14 -5.38
N ARG A 140 -8.58 -1.59 -4.40
CA ARG A 140 -8.08 -1.89 -3.05
C ARG A 140 -6.96 -2.94 -3.11
N GLN A 141 -7.18 -4.02 -3.84
CA GLN A 141 -6.17 -5.07 -4.02
C GLN A 141 -4.97 -4.56 -4.82
N GLU A 142 -5.18 -3.70 -5.81
CA GLU A 142 -4.10 -3.08 -6.57
C GLU A 142 -3.19 -2.23 -5.68
N VAL A 143 -3.75 -1.38 -4.81
CA VAL A 143 -2.97 -0.58 -3.83
C VAL A 143 -2.17 -1.49 -2.90
N ILE A 144 -2.79 -2.56 -2.38
CA ILE A 144 -2.13 -3.51 -1.48
C ILE A 144 -0.98 -4.22 -2.20
N ASN A 145 -1.27 -4.79 -3.37
CA ASN A 145 -0.31 -5.57 -4.16
C ASN A 145 0.86 -4.70 -4.64
N PHE A 146 0.57 -3.49 -5.10
CA PHE A 146 1.59 -2.53 -5.51
C PHE A 146 2.49 -2.16 -4.32
N SER A 147 1.90 -1.86 -3.15
CA SER A 147 2.67 -1.57 -1.94
C SER A 147 3.58 -2.72 -1.53
N ILE A 148 3.09 -3.97 -1.58
CA ILE A 148 3.89 -5.14 -1.19
C ILE A 148 5.07 -5.34 -2.14
N LYS A 149 4.84 -5.16 -3.45
CA LYS A 149 5.86 -5.42 -4.47
C LYS A 149 6.88 -4.30 -4.61
N HIS A 150 6.44 -3.04 -4.58
CA HIS A 150 7.24 -1.92 -5.09
C HIS A 150 7.51 -0.81 -4.06
N ALA A 151 6.96 -0.87 -2.84
CA ALA A 151 7.21 0.18 -1.86
C ALA A 151 8.70 0.33 -1.51
N ALA A 152 9.44 -0.77 -1.39
CA ALA A 152 10.87 -0.74 -1.11
C ALA A 152 11.68 -0.07 -2.24
N GLU A 153 11.27 -0.27 -3.49
CA GLU A 153 11.90 0.37 -4.66
C GLU A 153 11.64 1.87 -4.67
N LEU A 154 10.42 2.31 -4.37
CA LEU A 154 10.09 3.73 -4.21
C LEU A 154 10.91 4.40 -3.10
N GLU A 155 11.08 3.71 -1.96
CA GLU A 155 11.94 4.21 -0.89
C GLU A 155 13.41 4.26 -1.29
N SER A 156 13.89 3.28 -2.06
CA SER A 156 15.25 3.28 -2.59
C SER A 156 15.47 4.46 -3.53
N HIS A 157 14.52 4.70 -4.44
CA HIS A 157 14.52 5.86 -5.34
C HIS A 157 14.53 7.19 -4.58
N ALA A 158 13.74 7.31 -3.52
CA ALA A 158 13.75 8.49 -2.66
C ALA A 158 15.14 8.75 -2.04
N ARG A 159 15.88 7.69 -1.69
CA ARG A 159 17.24 7.81 -1.14
C ARG A 159 18.27 8.22 -2.19
N THR A 160 18.11 7.84 -3.45
CA THR A 160 19.04 8.19 -4.53
C THR A 160 18.81 9.58 -5.08
N LEU A 161 17.56 10.09 -5.10
CA LEU A 161 17.23 11.44 -5.59
C LEU A 161 18.03 12.57 -4.90
N GLY A 162 18.26 12.46 -3.59
CA GLY A 162 19.03 13.46 -2.84
C GLY A 162 20.55 13.30 -2.94
N LYS A 163 21.03 12.34 -3.73
CA LYS A 163 22.45 11.98 -3.84
C LYS A 163 22.97 12.15 -5.26
N ALA A 164 22.38 13.08 -6.03
CA ALA A 164 22.98 13.57 -7.24
C ALA A 164 24.45 13.91 -6.90
N PRO A 165 25.43 13.30 -7.59
CA PRO A 165 26.82 13.68 -7.37
C PRO A 165 26.86 15.19 -7.55
N PRO A 166 27.46 15.95 -6.60
CA PRO A 166 27.69 17.37 -6.84
C PRO A 166 28.33 17.43 -8.22
N ALA A 167 27.76 18.25 -9.11
CA ALA A 167 28.33 18.46 -10.42
C ALA A 167 29.78 18.89 -10.20
N GLU A 168 30.71 17.95 -10.26
CA GLU A 168 32.10 18.27 -10.35
C GLU A 168 32.21 18.98 -11.68
N GLU A 169 32.37 20.30 -11.60
CA GLU A 169 33.04 21.06 -12.64
C GLU A 169 34.40 20.40 -12.87
N VAL A 170 34.44 19.34 -13.67
CA VAL A 170 35.66 18.79 -14.25
C VAL A 170 36.06 19.75 -15.38
N LEU A 171 36.34 20.99 -15.00
CA LEU A 171 37.07 21.95 -15.80
C LEU A 171 38.55 21.68 -15.52
N GLY A 172 39.08 20.71 -16.26
CA GLY A 172 40.52 20.55 -16.46
C GLY A 172 41.18 19.52 -15.55
N SER A 173 41.53 18.37 -16.14
CA SER A 173 42.90 17.87 -16.10
C SER A 173 43.04 16.71 -17.09
N MET A 174 43.24 17.06 -18.36
CA MET A 174 43.78 16.12 -19.35
C MET A 174 45.26 15.95 -19.05
N ASP A 175 45.62 15.08 -18.12
CA ASP A 175 46.96 14.52 -18.14
C ASP A 175 47.00 13.12 -17.52
N SER A 176 47.38 12.18 -18.37
CA SER A 176 48.34 11.10 -18.12
C SER A 176 48.26 10.36 -16.78
N VAL A 177 48.00 9.05 -16.82
CA VAL A 177 49.02 8.01 -16.51
C VAL A 177 48.37 6.62 -16.36
N VAL A 178 48.69 5.76 -17.34
CA VAL A 178 49.20 4.37 -17.23
C VAL A 178 48.35 3.29 -16.54
N CYS A 179 48.15 2.24 -17.33
CA CYS A 179 47.83 0.84 -17.02
C CYS A 179 48.34 0.29 -15.68
N ASN A 180 47.48 -0.48 -14.98
CA ASN A 180 47.69 -1.90 -14.60
C ASN A 180 46.69 -2.32 -13.49
N PRO A 181 46.60 -3.62 -13.13
CA PRO A 181 46.41 -4.79 -13.98
C PRO A 181 45.22 -5.64 -13.50
N ILE A 182 44.89 -6.67 -14.28
CA ILE A 182 44.18 -7.89 -13.89
C ILE A 182 44.25 -8.18 -12.37
N GLN A 183 43.10 -8.14 -11.69
CA GLN A 183 42.89 -8.86 -10.44
C GLN A 183 41.74 -9.86 -10.59
N LYS A 184 42.10 -11.07 -10.17
CA LYS A 184 41.44 -12.37 -10.36
C LYS A 184 40.15 -12.46 -9.53
N PRO A 185 39.14 -13.21 -9.98
CA PRO A 185 37.90 -13.42 -9.23
C PRO A 185 38.18 -14.13 -7.89
N GLY A 186 37.96 -13.42 -6.80
CA GLY A 186 37.90 -14.00 -5.47
C GLY A 186 36.65 -14.87 -5.34
N SER A 187 36.86 -16.19 -5.32
CA SER A 187 35.89 -17.18 -4.87
C SER A 187 35.44 -16.87 -3.45
N ALA A 188 34.33 -16.16 -3.30
CA ALA A 188 33.56 -16.18 -2.07
C ALA A 188 32.67 -17.43 -2.11
N SER A 189 33.13 -18.42 -1.35
CA SER A 189 32.46 -19.66 -1.01
C SER A 189 30.94 -19.49 -0.93
N GLY A 190 30.25 -20.17 -1.84
CA GLY A 190 28.81 -20.37 -1.76
C GLY A 190 28.50 -21.06 -0.45
N LYS A 191 27.85 -20.34 0.47
CA LYS A 191 26.98 -21.00 1.42
C LYS A 191 25.83 -21.57 0.58
N PRO A 192 25.62 -22.89 0.53
CA PRO A 192 24.37 -23.39 -0.01
C PRO A 192 23.28 -22.70 0.81
N LEU A 193 22.38 -21.97 0.15
CA LEU A 193 21.09 -21.70 0.75
C LEU A 193 20.55 -23.08 1.09
N GLN A 194 20.62 -23.41 2.39
CA GLN A 194 19.66 -24.32 2.97
C GLN A 194 18.32 -23.75 2.51
N SER A 195 17.73 -24.46 1.54
CA SER A 195 16.31 -24.46 1.31
C SER A 195 15.72 -24.82 2.66
N GLY A 196 15.49 -23.79 3.47
CA GLY A 196 14.74 -23.85 4.71
C GLY A 196 13.31 -24.12 4.28
N GLY A 197 13.07 -25.37 3.87
CA GLY A 197 11.75 -25.96 3.95
C GLY A 197 11.30 -25.65 5.35
N ILE A 198 10.33 -24.76 5.47
CA ILE A 198 9.56 -24.61 6.68
C ILE A 198 8.95 -25.99 6.87
N ILE A 199 9.62 -26.81 7.67
CA ILE A 199 9.07 -28.04 8.19
C ILE A 199 7.98 -27.54 9.13
N LEU A 200 6.83 -27.19 8.56
CA LEU A 200 5.62 -27.02 9.33
C LEU A 200 5.50 -28.31 10.13
N PRO A 201 5.49 -28.25 11.48
CA PRO A 201 5.23 -29.45 12.26
C PRO A 201 3.94 -30.03 11.70
N LEU A 202 4.04 -31.24 11.17
CA LEU A 202 2.96 -31.95 10.50
C LEU A 202 1.83 -32.05 11.53
N LEU A 203 0.85 -31.15 11.44
CA LEU A 203 -0.30 -31.16 12.33
C LEU A 203 -1.01 -32.50 12.11
N PRO A 204 -1.36 -33.23 13.17
CA PRO A 204 -2.10 -34.47 13.03
C PRO A 204 -3.38 -34.22 12.23
N PRO A 205 -3.74 -35.14 11.31
CA PRO A 205 -4.95 -34.98 10.52
C PRO A 205 -6.16 -34.82 11.44
N PRO A 206 -7.12 -33.94 11.09
CA PRO A 206 -8.31 -33.75 11.90
C PRO A 206 -9.05 -35.08 12.08
N PRO A 207 -9.59 -35.35 13.28
CA PRO A 207 -10.36 -36.56 13.51
C PRO A 207 -11.56 -36.61 12.56
N PRO A 208 -11.89 -37.80 12.02
CA PRO A 208 -13.06 -37.94 11.16
C PRO A 208 -14.32 -37.51 11.93
N PRO A 209 -15.31 -36.90 11.25
CA PRO A 209 -16.58 -36.57 11.88
C PRO A 209 -17.18 -37.85 12.45
N ALA A 210 -17.59 -37.81 13.72
CA ALA A 210 -18.26 -38.92 14.36
C ALA A 210 -19.58 -39.19 13.62
N SER A 211 -19.57 -40.21 12.76
CA SER A 211 -20.77 -40.80 12.17
C SER A 211 -21.57 -41.44 13.29
N GLY A 212 -22.44 -40.67 13.94
CA GLY A 212 -23.11 -41.13 15.15
C GLY A 212 -24.28 -40.25 15.58
N VAL A 213 -25.18 -39.92 14.67
CA VAL A 213 -26.56 -39.62 15.02
C VAL A 213 -27.44 -40.62 14.30
N GLY A 214 -27.74 -41.70 15.02
CA GLY A 214 -28.82 -42.60 14.64
C GLY A 214 -30.14 -41.87 14.86
N SER A 215 -30.90 -41.70 13.78
CA SER A 215 -32.30 -41.32 13.84
C SER A 215 -33.06 -42.46 14.51
N GLY A 216 -33.14 -42.42 15.84
CA GLY A 216 -34.05 -43.26 16.61
C GLY A 216 -35.48 -42.92 16.20
N GLY A 217 -36.13 -43.86 15.55
CA GLY A 217 -37.55 -43.79 15.21
C GLY A 217 -38.40 -43.68 16.47
N LEU A 218 -39.31 -42.72 16.45
CA LEU A 218 -40.47 -42.71 17.33
C LEU A 218 -41.60 -43.42 16.58
N ILE A 219 -41.98 -44.56 17.15
CA ILE A 219 -43.26 -45.27 16.96
C ILE A 219 -44.41 -44.46 17.54
#